data_AF-A0A453ICG1-F1
#
_entry.id   AF-A0A453ICG1-F1
#
_cell.length_a   1.000
_cell.length_b   1.000
_cell.length_c   1.000
_cell.angle_alpha   90.00
_cell.angle_beta   90.00
_cell.angle_gamma   90.00
#
_symmetry.space_group_name_H-M   'P 1'
#
loop_
_entity.id
_entity.type
_entity.pdbx_description
1 polymer ?
#
loop_
_entity_poly.entity_id
_entity_poly.type
_entity_poly.pdbx_seq_one_letter_code
_entity_poly.pdbx_strand_id
1 'polypeptide(L)'
;MVPIKPRQSCQALECIVPSMVGSVLRSSITPMCQFLPMCLNGGEDVHNTLLSSICDLADLFSCYSDEVLAKRDELLQFAQCAISGVKINSEIARLDNEIMQLQQEINAIDAVRANTTRNRNKASPRDPEDFKTAVAEVRLCSRMEDLVLKKKSIHPGDSLETHFQKVDKLKVLSESLANSCTKAEKRIMENRLQREESLTFKVTKTNEVSITEKELEGEISGLQKRRGQLEVELSKVNTKLNATIVKLKKTREEKDQFDEASNQIVLHLKAKEDELSRSVASSKVEASTVRAWINFLEDTWKVQSLYEEIKEKQANDELDRCGVCFVNLIKHHVSACVDELNTSVDCIKTFVDNLKIFSDRSVSTDDGALSKQSNPRKYLEEEYLETEKKVVAAFSLADNIRALAFSDPERKTRLDDPEVKNLFASIDRLRVEFESVPRPVLQIEINEKEEGSRRTRSPSSKGGGGTPTHSRTESPIAAQLRTRLPSESDSEPGKFDQDYREYGADDIGGWEFDDLEGELRSGF
;
A
#
# COMPACT_ATOMS: atom_id res chain seq x y z
N MET A 1 34.40 5.53 -7.65
CA MET A 1 32.98 5.14 -7.51
C MET A 1 32.87 4.18 -6.35
N VAL A 2 32.27 4.64 -5.25
CA VAL A 2 31.95 3.78 -4.09
C VAL A 2 30.76 2.91 -4.51
N PRO A 3 30.76 1.59 -4.26
CA PRO A 3 29.60 0.76 -4.56
C PRO A 3 28.54 1.07 -3.52
N ILE A 4 27.60 1.95 -3.88
CA ILE A 4 26.38 2.16 -3.10
C ILE A 4 25.62 0.82 -3.16
N LYS A 5 25.39 0.21 -2.00
CA LYS A 5 24.64 -1.05 -1.88
C LYS A 5 23.29 -0.89 -2.62
N PRO A 6 22.84 -1.87 -3.43
CA PRO A 6 21.56 -1.82 -4.17
C PRO A 6 20.35 -1.45 -3.28
N ARG A 7 20.42 -1.80 -1.99
CA ARG A 7 19.42 -1.45 -0.97
C ARG A 7 19.22 0.07 -0.75
N GLN A 8 20.29 0.87 -0.80
CA GLN A 8 20.17 2.33 -0.64
C GLN A 8 19.59 2.99 -1.90
N SER A 9 19.82 2.41 -3.07
CA SER A 9 19.30 2.88 -4.36
C SER A 9 17.79 2.66 -4.51
N CYS A 10 17.26 1.51 -4.06
CA CYS A 10 15.81 1.24 -4.07
C CYS A 10 15.00 2.22 -3.21
N GLN A 11 15.56 2.72 -2.10
CA GLN A 11 14.83 3.61 -1.19
C GLN A 11 14.70 5.04 -1.75
N ALA A 12 15.59 5.43 -2.68
CA ALA A 12 15.56 6.73 -3.35
C ALA A 12 14.68 6.76 -4.61
N LEU A 13 14.17 5.61 -5.07
CA LEU A 13 13.51 5.48 -6.38
C LEU A 13 12.21 6.28 -6.47
N GLU A 14 11.49 6.37 -5.35
CA GLU A 14 10.27 7.16 -5.19
C GLU A 14 10.51 8.67 -5.31
N CYS A 15 11.74 9.15 -5.06
CA CYS A 15 12.12 10.54 -5.29
C CYS A 15 12.78 10.73 -6.66
N ILE A 16 13.47 9.71 -7.16
CA ILE A 16 14.19 9.72 -8.43
C ILE A 16 13.21 9.83 -9.59
N VAL A 17 12.12 9.07 -9.62
CA VAL A 17 11.26 9.07 -10.81
C VAL A 17 10.42 10.33 -10.96
N PRO A 18 9.79 10.89 -9.92
CA PRO A 18 9.21 12.23 -10.01
C PRO A 18 10.25 13.28 -10.42
N SER A 19 11.50 13.14 -9.98
CA SER A 19 12.59 14.01 -10.42
C SER A 19 12.98 13.77 -11.88
N MET A 20 12.94 12.53 -12.40
CA MET A 20 13.20 12.23 -13.81
C MET A 20 12.12 12.83 -14.71
N VAL A 21 10.85 12.69 -14.33
CA VAL A 21 9.70 13.24 -15.05
C VAL A 21 9.63 14.76 -14.94
N GLY A 22 9.99 15.31 -13.76
CA GLY A 22 9.98 16.74 -13.50
C GLY A 22 11.24 17.50 -13.92
N SER A 23 12.38 16.83 -14.16
CA SER A 23 13.64 17.52 -14.47
C SER A 23 13.63 18.08 -15.89
N VAL A 24 13.97 19.36 -15.99
CA VAL A 24 14.09 20.11 -17.26
C VAL A 24 15.35 19.70 -18.05
N LEU A 25 16.33 19.05 -17.41
CA LEU A 25 17.62 18.70 -18.00
C LEU A 25 17.74 17.21 -18.31
N ARG A 26 17.74 16.88 -19.61
CA ARG A 26 17.94 15.53 -20.14
C ARG A 26 19.24 14.86 -19.66
N SER A 27 20.27 15.65 -19.33
CA SER A 27 21.58 15.17 -18.87
C SER A 27 21.57 14.49 -17.50
N SER A 28 20.60 14.80 -16.64
CA SER A 28 20.41 14.14 -15.34
C SER A 28 19.60 12.85 -15.43
N ILE A 29 18.91 12.59 -16.55
CA ILE A 29 18.05 11.41 -16.74
C ILE A 29 18.90 10.15 -17.02
N THR A 30 19.93 10.26 -17.86
CA THR A 30 20.77 9.13 -18.29
C THR A 30 21.46 8.36 -17.16
N PRO A 31 22.04 9.00 -16.12
CA PRO A 31 22.58 8.29 -14.97
C PRO A 31 21.49 7.62 -14.13
N MET A 32 20.31 8.24 -13.99
CA MET A 32 19.21 7.70 -13.19
C MET A 32 18.57 6.46 -13.86
N CYS A 33 18.50 6.45 -15.20
CA CYS A 33 18.07 5.30 -15.99
C CYS A 33 18.92 4.03 -15.75
N GLN A 34 20.22 4.16 -15.46
CA GLN A 34 21.08 3.00 -15.20
C GLN A 34 20.74 2.27 -13.90
N PHE A 35 20.14 2.95 -12.92
CA PHE A 35 19.83 2.35 -11.62
C PHE A 35 18.43 1.74 -11.54
N LEU A 36 17.51 2.15 -12.42
CA LEU A 36 16.12 1.67 -12.44
C LEU A 36 16.00 0.15 -12.58
N PRO A 37 16.66 -0.52 -13.55
CA PRO A 37 16.54 -1.97 -13.74
C PRO A 37 16.97 -2.79 -12.52
N MET A 38 17.91 -2.28 -11.71
CA MET A 38 18.41 -2.97 -10.51
C MET A 38 17.43 -2.91 -9.32
N CYS A 39 16.36 -2.13 -9.43
CA CYS A 39 15.48 -1.81 -8.32
C CYS A 39 14.00 -2.15 -8.58
N LEU A 40 13.68 -2.68 -9.76
CA LEU A 40 12.33 -3.00 -10.21
C LEU A 40 12.16 -4.52 -10.36
N ASN A 41 10.98 -5.02 -10.03
CA ASN A 41 10.59 -6.39 -10.28
C ASN A 41 10.38 -6.60 -11.79
N GLY A 42 10.71 -7.79 -12.30
CA GLY A 42 10.53 -8.15 -13.70
C GLY A 42 11.83 -8.45 -14.44
N GLY A 43 11.69 -8.85 -15.70
CA GLY A 43 12.81 -9.07 -16.62
C GLY A 43 13.19 -7.80 -17.40
N GLU A 44 14.26 -7.91 -18.19
CA GLU A 44 14.82 -6.81 -18.98
C GLU A 44 13.78 -6.13 -19.89
N ASP A 45 12.85 -6.90 -20.48
CA ASP A 45 11.79 -6.36 -21.34
C ASP A 45 10.83 -5.43 -20.57
N VAL A 46 10.47 -5.79 -19.34
CA VAL A 46 9.60 -5.00 -18.46
C VAL A 46 10.32 -3.72 -18.05
N HIS A 47 11.60 -3.84 -17.69
CA HIS A 47 12.43 -2.70 -17.31
C HIS A 47 12.59 -1.71 -18.47
N ASN A 48 12.88 -2.21 -19.68
CA ASN A 48 13.03 -1.38 -20.88
C ASN A 48 11.73 -0.68 -21.25
N THR A 49 10.60 -1.38 -21.17
CA THR A 49 9.27 -0.81 -21.45
C THR A 49 8.92 0.30 -20.45
N LEU A 50 9.11 0.05 -19.16
CA LEU A 50 8.86 1.04 -18.12
C LEU A 50 9.78 2.25 -18.25
N LEU A 51 11.06 2.02 -18.56
CA LEU A 51 12.05 3.08 -18.77
C LEU A 51 11.70 3.96 -19.97
N SER A 52 11.30 3.34 -21.09
CA SER A 52 10.81 4.06 -22.27
C SER A 52 9.61 4.91 -21.89
N SER A 53 8.63 4.34 -21.19
CA SER A 53 7.43 5.06 -20.78
C SER A 53 7.75 6.25 -19.86
N ILE A 54 8.64 6.08 -18.87
CA ILE A 54 9.09 7.19 -18.02
C ILE A 54 9.77 8.30 -18.84
N CYS A 55 10.55 7.94 -19.87
CA CYS A 55 11.16 8.93 -20.76
C CYS A 55 10.13 9.66 -21.63
N ASP A 56 9.13 8.94 -22.14
CA ASP A 56 8.02 9.52 -22.91
C ASP A 56 7.19 10.47 -22.04
N LEU A 57 6.92 10.08 -20.79
CA LEU A 57 6.27 10.94 -19.80
C LEU A 57 7.09 12.20 -19.57
N ALA A 58 8.40 12.09 -19.34
CA ALA A 58 9.29 13.23 -19.12
C ALA A 58 9.32 14.18 -20.33
N ASP A 59 9.39 13.64 -21.55
CA ASP A 59 9.38 14.42 -22.78
C ASP A 59 8.06 15.20 -22.93
N LEU A 60 6.91 14.58 -22.66
CA LEU A 60 5.60 15.26 -22.65
C LEU A 60 5.47 16.28 -21.51
N PHE A 61 5.91 15.92 -20.31
CA PHE A 61 5.83 16.78 -19.13
C PHE A 61 6.70 18.03 -19.25
N SER A 62 7.79 17.96 -20.01
CA SER A 62 8.68 19.10 -20.26
C SER A 62 7.99 20.22 -21.05
N CYS A 63 7.04 19.85 -21.91
CA CYS A 63 6.23 20.78 -22.69
C CYS A 63 4.99 21.27 -21.94
N TYR A 64 4.69 20.70 -20.77
CA TYR A 64 3.46 20.95 -20.02
C TYR A 64 3.66 21.99 -18.91
N SER A 65 3.75 23.27 -19.25
CA SER A 65 3.90 24.34 -18.24
C SER A 65 2.58 24.93 -17.74
N ASP A 66 1.56 24.93 -18.61
CA ASP A 66 0.33 25.67 -18.39
C ASP A 66 -0.76 24.71 -17.92
N GLU A 67 -0.97 24.62 -16.60
CA GLU A 67 -1.96 23.76 -15.97
C GLU A 67 -3.39 24.30 -16.18
N VAL A 68 -4.25 23.52 -16.84
CA VAL A 68 -5.66 23.87 -17.05
C VAL A 68 -6.58 23.09 -16.12
N LEU A 69 -6.53 21.75 -16.16
CA LEU A 69 -7.41 20.88 -15.34
C LEU A 69 -6.61 19.88 -14.48
N ALA A 70 -5.56 19.27 -15.02
CA ALA A 70 -4.69 18.35 -14.30
C ALA A 70 -3.55 19.11 -13.61
N LYS A 71 -3.25 18.78 -12.34
CA LYS A 71 -2.10 19.39 -11.64
C LYS A 71 -0.85 18.56 -11.85
N ARG A 72 0.30 19.21 -12.10
CA ARG A 72 1.58 18.50 -12.29
C ARG A 72 1.97 17.68 -11.06
N ASP A 73 1.79 18.24 -9.87
CA ASP A 73 2.12 17.54 -8.62
C ASP A 73 1.29 16.27 -8.43
N GLU A 74 0.00 16.32 -8.78
CA GLU A 74 -0.88 15.16 -8.70
C GLU A 74 -0.47 14.07 -9.72
N LEU A 75 -0.15 14.47 -10.95
CA LEU A 75 0.34 13.56 -11.99
C LEU A 75 1.68 12.90 -11.58
N LEU A 76 2.58 13.65 -10.95
CA LEU A 76 3.83 13.11 -10.41
C LEU A 76 3.59 12.12 -9.27
N GLN A 77 2.62 12.41 -8.38
CA GLN A 77 2.23 11.51 -7.31
C GLN A 77 1.65 10.20 -7.87
N PHE A 78 0.83 10.26 -8.93
CA PHE A 78 0.32 9.06 -9.58
C PHE A 78 1.46 8.20 -10.16
N ALA A 79 2.44 8.84 -10.80
CA ALA A 79 3.61 8.13 -11.31
C ALA A 79 4.44 7.50 -10.17
N GLN A 80 4.63 8.21 -9.06
CA GLN A 80 5.32 7.70 -7.88
C GLN A 80 4.63 6.46 -7.29
N CYS A 81 3.30 6.52 -7.12
CA CYS A 81 2.51 5.40 -6.60
C CYS A 81 2.62 4.15 -7.49
N ALA A 82 2.48 4.31 -8.79
CA ALA A 82 2.57 3.21 -9.74
C ALA A 82 3.96 2.53 -9.68
N ILE A 83 5.02 3.33 -9.58
CA ILE A 83 6.39 2.82 -9.52
C ILE A 83 6.69 2.12 -8.19
N SER A 84 6.10 2.60 -7.10
CA SER A 84 6.20 1.91 -5.82
C SER A 84 5.62 0.49 -5.91
N GLY A 85 4.62 0.24 -6.76
CA GLY A 85 4.01 -1.08 -6.95
C GLY A 85 4.92 -2.10 -7.63
N VAL A 86 5.80 -1.64 -8.52
CA VAL A 86 6.76 -2.49 -9.24
C VAL A 86 8.15 -2.53 -8.62
N LYS A 87 8.37 -1.81 -7.50
CA LYS A 87 9.65 -1.74 -6.80
C LYS A 87 10.02 -3.06 -6.09
N ILE A 88 11.30 -3.43 -6.13
CA ILE A 88 11.84 -4.54 -5.33
C ILE A 88 11.65 -4.24 -3.84
N ASN A 89 10.92 -5.10 -3.15
CA ASN A 89 10.68 -4.97 -1.73
C ASN A 89 11.77 -5.70 -0.92
N SER A 90 12.60 -4.92 -0.22
CA SER A 90 13.72 -5.46 0.55
C SER A 90 13.31 -6.27 1.80
N GLU A 91 12.09 -6.07 2.29
CA GLU A 91 11.50 -6.84 3.40
C GLU A 91 11.03 -8.20 2.89
N ILE A 92 10.43 -8.27 1.70
CA ILE A 92 10.08 -9.55 1.05
C ILE A 92 11.34 -10.41 0.87
N ALA A 93 12.42 -9.83 0.31
CA ALA A 93 13.68 -10.54 0.16
C ALA A 93 14.30 -10.99 1.50
N ARG A 94 14.05 -10.25 2.60
CA ARG A 94 14.50 -10.64 3.95
C ARG A 94 13.68 -11.82 4.46
N LEU A 95 12.37 -11.78 4.30
CA LEU A 95 11.46 -12.86 4.69
C LEU A 95 11.76 -14.13 3.90
N ASP A 96 12.02 -14.05 2.59
CA ASP A 96 12.39 -15.21 1.77
C ASP A 96 13.65 -15.92 2.27
N ASN A 97 14.67 -15.15 2.69
CA ASN A 97 15.88 -15.72 3.28
C ASN A 97 15.60 -16.43 4.61
N GLU A 98 14.75 -15.85 5.47
CA GLU A 98 14.39 -16.45 6.75
C GLU A 98 13.54 -17.71 6.58
N ILE A 99 12.57 -17.69 5.66
CA ILE A 99 11.75 -18.86 5.29
C ILE A 99 12.64 -19.97 4.74
N MET A 100 13.59 -19.65 3.87
CA MET A 100 14.54 -20.63 3.32
C MET A 100 15.43 -21.25 4.41
N GLN A 101 15.91 -20.45 5.37
CA GLN A 101 16.70 -20.95 6.50
C GLN A 101 15.89 -21.90 7.39
N LEU A 102 14.67 -21.53 7.76
CA LEU A 102 13.78 -22.38 8.55
C LEU A 102 13.44 -23.68 7.81
N GLN A 103 13.19 -23.60 6.50
CA GLN A 103 12.93 -24.79 5.68
C GLN A 103 14.15 -25.73 5.67
N GLN A 104 15.37 -25.21 5.57
CA GLN A 104 16.59 -26.02 5.63
C GLN A 104 16.76 -26.69 7.01
N GLU A 105 16.46 -25.98 8.09
CA GLU A 105 16.51 -26.49 9.45
C GLU A 105 15.49 -27.64 9.66
N ILE A 106 14.25 -27.45 9.21
CA ILE A 106 13.20 -28.48 9.25
C ILE A 106 13.60 -29.73 8.44
N ASN A 107 14.14 -29.53 7.23
CA ASN A 107 14.60 -30.64 6.39
C ASN A 107 15.77 -31.40 7.03
N ALA A 108 16.67 -30.70 7.74
CA ALA A 108 17.76 -31.33 8.48
C ALA A 108 17.25 -32.19 9.64
N ILE A 109 16.24 -31.71 10.37
CA ILE A 109 15.56 -32.47 11.44
C ILE A 109 14.93 -33.74 10.86
N ASP A 110 14.20 -33.63 9.75
CA ASP A 110 13.58 -34.78 9.09
C ASP A 110 14.61 -35.81 8.59
N ALA A 111 15.77 -35.36 8.09
CA ALA A 111 16.86 -36.24 7.67
C ALA A 111 17.51 -36.99 8.85
N VAL A 112 17.77 -36.30 9.96
CA VAL A 112 18.28 -36.92 11.21
C VAL A 112 17.27 -37.93 11.75
N ARG A 113 15.98 -37.61 11.70
CA ARG A 113 14.90 -38.51 12.10
C ARG A 113 14.82 -39.76 11.23
N ALA A 114 14.90 -39.63 9.91
CA ALA A 114 14.88 -40.77 8.99
C ALA A 114 16.01 -41.77 9.31
N ASN A 115 17.20 -41.28 9.68
CA ASN A 115 18.34 -42.11 10.09
C ASN A 115 18.15 -42.74 11.48
N THR A 116 17.55 -42.01 12.42
CA THR A 116 17.31 -42.50 13.80
C THR A 116 16.25 -43.60 13.83
N THR A 117 15.20 -43.48 13.02
CA THR A 117 14.13 -44.48 12.91
C THR A 117 14.64 -45.81 12.34
N ARG A 118 15.68 -45.77 11.49
CA ARG A 118 16.33 -46.96 10.93
C ARG A 118 17.22 -47.71 11.94
N ASN A 119 17.68 -47.03 12.99
CA ASN A 119 18.61 -47.55 14.00
C ASN A 119 17.99 -47.77 15.39
N ARG A 120 16.70 -47.48 15.58
CA ARG A 120 16.05 -47.58 16.90
C ARG A 120 15.61 -49.03 17.18
N ASN A 121 16.27 -49.67 18.14
CA ASN A 121 15.68 -50.81 18.84
C ASN A 121 14.50 -50.28 19.67
N LYS A 122 13.34 -50.95 19.61
CA LYS A 122 12.02 -50.53 20.13
C LYS A 122 11.91 -50.22 21.65
N ALA A 123 13.00 -50.13 22.41
CA ALA A 123 12.99 -50.20 23.87
C ALA A 123 13.80 -49.11 24.60
N SER A 124 14.02 -47.93 24.01
CA SER A 124 14.65 -46.82 24.73
C SER A 124 13.61 -45.79 25.18
N PRO A 125 13.44 -45.53 26.49
CA PRO A 125 12.53 -44.51 27.02
C PRO A 125 12.88 -43.10 26.50
N ARG A 126 11.89 -42.24 26.28
CA ARG A 126 12.13 -40.80 26.04
C ARG A 126 12.41 -40.06 27.34
N ASP A 127 13.38 -39.17 27.30
CA ASP A 127 13.70 -38.25 28.40
C ASP A 127 12.74 -37.04 28.33
N PRO A 128 12.28 -36.45 29.44
CA PRO A 128 11.58 -35.16 29.44
C PRO A 128 12.23 -34.03 28.63
N GLU A 129 13.56 -34.05 28.38
CA GLU A 129 14.20 -33.11 27.44
C GLU A 129 13.90 -33.38 25.95
N ASP A 130 13.59 -34.62 25.58
CA ASP A 130 13.15 -34.95 24.22
C ASP A 130 11.80 -34.28 23.90
N PHE A 131 10.95 -34.07 24.92
CA PHE A 131 9.67 -33.39 24.76
C PHE A 131 9.84 -31.89 24.53
N LYS A 132 10.80 -31.23 25.19
CA LYS A 132 11.09 -29.80 24.91
C LYS A 132 11.62 -29.61 23.50
N THR A 133 12.46 -30.53 23.05
CA THR A 133 12.98 -30.57 21.67
C THR A 133 11.84 -30.73 20.67
N ALA A 134 10.90 -31.65 20.91
CA ALA A 134 9.71 -31.84 20.06
C ALA A 134 8.84 -30.57 19.92
N VAL A 135 8.60 -29.84 21.03
CA VAL A 135 7.89 -28.56 20.96
C VAL A 135 8.68 -27.52 20.16
N ALA A 136 10.00 -27.46 20.33
CA ALA A 136 10.84 -26.52 19.59
C ALA A 136 10.78 -26.79 18.08
N GLU A 137 10.80 -28.06 17.65
CA GLU A 137 10.66 -28.43 16.24
C GLU A 137 9.30 -27.95 15.67
N VAL A 138 8.19 -28.20 16.37
CA VAL A 138 6.84 -27.78 15.90
C VAL A 138 6.72 -26.25 15.83
N ARG A 139 7.39 -25.53 16.75
CA ARG A 139 7.45 -24.06 16.71
C ARG A 139 8.18 -23.52 15.49
N LEU A 140 9.18 -24.22 14.95
CA LEU A 140 9.87 -23.79 13.72
C LEU A 140 8.90 -23.73 12.54
N CYS A 141 8.07 -24.76 12.36
CA CYS A 141 7.07 -24.77 11.31
C CYS A 141 6.01 -23.68 11.51
N SER A 142 5.67 -23.33 12.77
CA SER A 142 4.65 -22.30 13.06
C SER A 142 5.20 -20.94 12.69
N ARG A 143 6.45 -20.68 13.07
CA ARG A 143 7.16 -19.45 12.72
C ARG A 143 7.31 -19.32 11.21
N MET A 144 7.60 -20.41 10.50
CA MET A 144 7.71 -20.39 9.04
C MET A 144 6.38 -19.98 8.39
N GLU A 145 5.25 -20.54 8.85
CA GLU A 145 3.90 -20.16 8.40
C GLU A 145 3.61 -18.67 8.69
N ASP A 146 3.90 -18.19 9.90
CA ASP A 146 3.68 -16.79 10.29
C ASP A 146 4.48 -15.82 9.38
N LEU A 147 5.70 -16.19 8.98
CA LEU A 147 6.53 -15.41 8.07
C LEU A 147 5.98 -15.41 6.64
N VAL A 148 5.45 -16.54 6.15
CA VAL A 148 4.81 -16.60 4.82
C VAL A 148 3.51 -15.78 4.80
N LEU A 149 2.70 -15.83 5.86
CA LEU A 149 1.52 -14.98 6.00
C LEU A 149 1.89 -13.50 6.05
N LYS A 150 2.93 -13.14 6.80
CA LYS A 150 3.47 -11.78 6.82
C LYS A 150 3.93 -11.34 5.42
N LYS A 151 4.65 -12.19 4.69
CA LYS A 151 5.05 -11.94 3.29
C LYS A 151 3.83 -11.70 2.39
N LYS A 152 2.78 -12.50 2.53
CA LYS A 152 1.54 -12.38 1.76
C LYS A 152 0.82 -11.04 2.00
N SER A 153 0.85 -10.53 3.24
CA SER A 153 0.19 -9.27 3.60
C SER A 153 0.86 -7.99 3.06
N ILE A 154 2.08 -8.09 2.54
CA ILE A 154 2.82 -6.92 2.02
C ILE A 154 2.32 -6.63 0.61
N HIS A 155 1.54 -5.57 0.44
CA HIS A 155 1.10 -5.06 -0.86
C HIS A 155 1.85 -3.77 -1.21
N PRO A 156 2.89 -3.84 -2.07
CA PRO A 156 3.52 -2.63 -2.58
C PRO A 156 2.62 -1.98 -3.63
N GLY A 157 2.42 -0.66 -3.53
CA GLY A 157 1.71 0.15 -4.54
C GLY A 157 0.23 0.38 -4.26
N ASP A 158 -0.51 0.74 -5.31
CA ASP A 158 -1.94 1.02 -5.22
C ASP A 158 -2.78 -0.25 -5.02
N SER A 159 -3.93 -0.10 -4.36
CA SER A 159 -4.99 -1.11 -4.37
C SER A 159 -5.73 -1.08 -5.72
N LEU A 160 -6.45 -2.16 -6.05
CA LEU A 160 -7.28 -2.22 -7.27
C LEU A 160 -8.26 -1.04 -7.35
N GLU A 161 -8.93 -0.75 -6.23
CA GLU A 161 -9.89 0.35 -6.13
C GLU A 161 -9.21 1.71 -6.36
N THR A 162 -8.06 1.94 -5.72
CA THR A 162 -7.29 3.18 -5.87
C THR A 162 -6.80 3.38 -7.30
N HIS A 163 -6.35 2.31 -7.97
CA HIS A 163 -5.93 2.36 -9.37
C HIS A 163 -7.08 2.77 -10.28
N PHE A 164 -8.25 2.12 -10.14
CA PHE A 164 -9.43 2.44 -10.94
C PHE A 164 -9.87 3.89 -10.75
N GLN A 165 -9.92 4.37 -9.51
CA GLN A 165 -10.29 5.77 -9.22
C GLN A 165 -9.34 6.77 -9.91
N LYS A 166 -8.02 6.52 -9.89
CA LYS A 166 -7.02 7.38 -10.55
C LYS A 166 -7.18 7.37 -12.07
N VAL A 167 -7.34 6.19 -12.67
CA VAL A 167 -7.49 6.05 -14.13
C VAL A 167 -8.80 6.67 -14.59
N ASP A 168 -9.90 6.45 -13.87
CA ASP A 168 -11.20 7.03 -14.20
C ASP A 168 -11.18 8.57 -14.14
N LYS A 169 -10.56 9.14 -13.09
CA LYS A 169 -10.33 10.58 -12.99
C LYS A 169 -9.58 11.12 -14.23
N LEU A 170 -8.49 10.47 -14.63
CA LEU A 170 -7.74 10.89 -15.83
C LEU A 170 -8.55 10.73 -17.12
N LYS A 171 -9.41 9.71 -17.23
CA LYS A 171 -10.30 9.52 -18.39
C LYS A 171 -11.32 10.66 -18.49
N VAL A 172 -11.96 11.02 -17.38
CA VAL A 172 -12.88 12.16 -17.30
C VAL A 172 -12.17 13.48 -17.66
N LEU A 173 -10.95 13.69 -17.16
CA LEU A 173 -10.14 14.86 -17.51
C LEU A 173 -9.80 14.90 -19.00
N SER A 174 -9.39 13.76 -19.58
CA SER A 174 -9.08 13.66 -21.01
C SER A 174 -10.30 13.98 -21.88
N GLU A 175 -11.49 13.51 -21.50
CA GLU A 175 -12.73 13.79 -22.22
C GLU A 175 -13.12 15.27 -22.10
N SER A 176 -13.07 15.82 -20.88
CA SER A 176 -13.35 17.24 -20.61
C SER A 176 -12.46 18.16 -21.43
N LEU A 177 -11.18 17.81 -21.56
CA LEU A 177 -10.20 18.58 -22.31
C LEU A 177 -10.40 18.48 -23.83
N ALA A 178 -10.79 17.30 -24.34
CA ALA A 178 -11.18 17.14 -25.74
C ALA A 178 -12.43 17.96 -26.08
N ASN A 179 -13.42 17.97 -25.18
CA ASN A 179 -14.64 18.77 -25.33
C ASN A 179 -14.33 20.27 -25.30
N SER A 180 -13.48 20.71 -24.37
CA SER A 180 -13.01 22.10 -24.28
C SER A 180 -12.28 22.53 -25.55
N CYS A 181 -11.36 21.70 -26.04
CA CYS A 181 -10.64 21.93 -27.30
C CYS A 181 -11.60 22.08 -28.48
N THR A 182 -12.56 21.17 -28.63
CA THR A 182 -13.55 21.20 -29.72
C THR A 182 -14.42 22.47 -29.65
N LYS A 183 -14.83 22.88 -28.43
CA LYS A 183 -15.60 24.10 -28.20
C LYS A 183 -14.80 25.36 -28.57
N ALA A 184 -13.52 25.41 -28.19
CA ALA A 184 -12.63 26.52 -28.53
C ALA A 184 -12.32 26.58 -30.03
N GLU A 185 -12.08 25.43 -30.69
CA GLU A 185 -11.91 25.35 -32.14
C GLU A 185 -13.14 25.85 -32.91
N LYS A 186 -14.35 25.51 -32.44
CA LYS A 186 -15.59 26.04 -33.01
C LYS A 186 -15.66 27.57 -32.91
N ARG A 187 -15.30 28.14 -31.76
CA ARG A 187 -15.25 29.61 -31.57
C ARG A 187 -14.19 30.28 -32.43
N ILE A 188 -13.05 29.63 -32.68
CA ILE A 188 -12.03 30.13 -33.61
C ILE A 188 -12.60 30.21 -35.03
N MET A 189 -13.28 29.15 -35.49
CA MET A 189 -13.92 29.15 -36.81
C MET A 189 -14.97 30.25 -36.95
N GLU A 190 -15.80 30.43 -35.92
CA GLU A 190 -16.82 31.48 -35.89
C GLU A 190 -16.21 32.90 -35.90
N ASN A 191 -15.18 33.16 -35.10
CA ASN A 191 -14.47 34.44 -35.12
C ASN A 191 -13.79 34.71 -36.47
N ARG A 192 -13.23 33.68 -37.12
CA ARG A 192 -12.65 33.81 -38.46
C ARG A 192 -13.69 34.23 -39.48
N LEU A 193 -14.88 33.63 -39.43
CA LEU A 193 -15.99 33.98 -40.30
C LEU A 193 -16.42 35.44 -40.08
N GLN A 194 -16.67 35.85 -38.83
CA GLN A 194 -17.06 37.24 -38.51
C GLN A 194 -16.00 38.26 -38.98
N ARG A 195 -14.71 37.92 -38.86
CA ARG A 195 -13.62 38.78 -39.35
C ARG A 195 -13.61 38.88 -40.87
N GLU A 196 -13.84 37.78 -41.58
CA GLU A 196 -13.93 37.76 -43.04
C GLU A 196 -15.12 38.59 -43.54
N GLU A 197 -16.28 38.49 -42.88
CA GLU A 197 -17.46 39.32 -43.16
C GLU A 197 -17.16 40.81 -42.92
N SER A 198 -16.51 41.15 -41.81
CA SER A 198 -16.12 42.53 -41.49
C SER A 198 -15.16 43.12 -42.54
N LEU A 199 -14.16 42.34 -42.97
CA LEU A 199 -13.21 42.76 -44.01
C LEU A 199 -13.92 42.97 -45.36
N THR A 200 -14.83 42.05 -45.72
CA THR A 200 -15.61 42.16 -46.96
C THR A 200 -16.51 43.40 -46.95
N PHE A 201 -17.15 43.68 -45.81
CA PHE A 201 -17.95 44.88 -45.63
C PHE A 201 -17.12 46.15 -45.75
N LYS A 202 -15.94 46.19 -45.12
CA LYS A 202 -15.00 47.32 -45.22
C LYS A 202 -14.65 47.60 -46.69
N VAL A 203 -14.20 46.59 -47.43
CA VAL A 203 -13.82 46.75 -48.84
C VAL A 203 -14.98 47.28 -49.68
N THR A 204 -16.18 46.73 -49.48
CA THR A 204 -17.39 47.16 -50.18
C THR A 204 -17.71 48.64 -49.88
N LYS A 205 -17.69 49.02 -48.59
CA LYS A 205 -18.00 50.38 -48.15
C LYS A 205 -16.97 51.40 -48.62
N THR A 206 -15.67 51.08 -48.57
CA THR A 206 -14.60 51.95 -49.08
C THR A 206 -14.76 52.18 -50.59
N ASN A 207 -15.12 51.15 -51.35
CA ASN A 207 -15.37 51.26 -52.80
C ASN A 207 -16.58 52.16 -53.10
N GLU A 208 -17.70 51.97 -52.38
CA GLU A 208 -18.88 52.84 -52.50
C GLU A 208 -18.52 54.30 -52.26
N VAL A 209 -17.82 54.61 -51.17
CA VAL A 209 -17.43 55.99 -50.83
C VAL A 209 -16.46 56.55 -51.89
N SER A 210 -15.50 55.76 -52.37
CA SER A 210 -14.56 56.19 -53.42
C SER A 210 -15.28 56.53 -54.74
N ILE A 211 -16.34 55.80 -55.09
CA ILE A 211 -17.18 56.13 -56.25
C ILE A 211 -17.86 57.50 -56.04
N THR A 212 -18.49 57.71 -54.88
CA THR A 212 -19.14 59.00 -54.58
C THR A 212 -18.17 60.18 -54.54
N GLU A 213 -16.94 59.98 -54.03
CA GLU A 213 -15.89 60.99 -54.01
C GLU A 213 -15.51 61.41 -55.44
N LYS A 214 -15.29 60.44 -56.34
CA LYS A 214 -14.94 60.69 -57.75
C LYS A 214 -16.07 61.38 -58.53
N GLU A 215 -17.32 61.01 -58.27
CA GLU A 215 -18.48 61.68 -58.88
C GLU A 215 -18.52 63.16 -58.50
N LEU A 216 -18.36 63.47 -57.20
CA LEU A 216 -18.31 64.85 -56.71
C LEU A 216 -17.12 65.63 -57.28
N GLU A 217 -15.94 65.00 -57.38
CA GLU A 217 -14.76 65.61 -58.01
C GLU A 217 -14.98 65.93 -59.50
N GLY A 218 -15.63 65.01 -60.24
CA GLY A 218 -16.01 65.21 -61.63
C GLY A 218 -17.00 66.36 -61.81
N GLU A 219 -18.04 66.42 -60.96
CA GLU A 219 -18.99 67.53 -60.93
C GLU A 219 -18.30 68.87 -60.64
N ILE A 220 -17.43 68.92 -59.63
CA ILE A 220 -16.64 70.11 -59.30
C ILE A 220 -15.82 70.56 -60.51
N SER A 221 -15.15 69.63 -61.20
CA SER A 221 -14.31 69.92 -62.37
C SER A 221 -15.13 70.47 -63.54
N GLY A 222 -16.29 69.87 -63.82
CA GLY A 222 -17.23 70.34 -64.85
C GLY A 222 -17.80 71.73 -64.53
N LEU A 223 -18.13 71.98 -63.26
CA LEU A 223 -18.61 73.28 -62.78
C LEU A 223 -17.49 74.34 -62.78
N GLN A 224 -16.23 73.99 -62.49
CA GLN A 224 -15.06 74.88 -62.59
C GLN A 224 -14.81 75.38 -64.02
N LYS A 225 -15.08 74.55 -65.04
CA LYS A 225 -14.96 74.97 -66.44
C LYS A 225 -16.01 76.01 -66.82
N ARG A 226 -17.23 75.88 -66.30
CA ARG A 226 -18.32 76.88 -66.45
C ARG A 226 -18.10 78.14 -65.58
N ARG A 227 -17.40 78.03 -64.44
CA ARG A 227 -17.10 79.10 -63.48
C ARG A 227 -16.35 80.30 -64.10
N GLY A 228 -15.44 80.09 -65.06
CA GLY A 228 -14.74 81.19 -65.74
C GLY A 228 -15.68 82.15 -66.50
N GLN A 229 -16.94 81.76 -66.69
CA GLN A 229 -17.97 82.56 -67.35
C GLN A 229 -18.91 83.28 -66.35
N LEU A 230 -18.88 82.95 -65.05
CA LEU A 230 -19.86 83.37 -64.04
C LEU A 230 -19.26 84.20 -62.87
N GLU A 231 -18.00 84.63 -62.97
CA GLU A 231 -17.19 85.38 -61.99
C GLU A 231 -17.82 86.66 -61.37
N VAL A 232 -18.99 87.10 -61.84
CA VAL A 232 -19.76 88.24 -61.28
C VAL A 232 -20.85 87.79 -60.29
N GLU A 233 -21.46 86.62 -60.46
CA GLU A 233 -22.38 85.98 -59.49
C GLU A 233 -21.63 85.31 -58.30
N LEU A 234 -20.30 85.44 -58.31
CA LEU A 234 -19.28 84.81 -57.47
C LEU A 234 -19.49 84.98 -55.95
N SER A 235 -20.00 86.13 -55.48
CA SER A 235 -20.13 86.36 -54.03
C SER A 235 -21.26 85.52 -53.40
N LYS A 236 -22.37 85.30 -54.12
CA LYS A 236 -23.50 84.48 -53.67
C LYS A 236 -23.21 82.99 -53.80
N VAL A 237 -22.33 82.63 -54.75
CA VAL A 237 -21.81 81.28 -54.97
C VAL A 237 -20.77 80.89 -53.91
N ASN A 238 -20.01 81.82 -53.34
CA ASN A 238 -19.05 81.55 -52.26
C ASN A 238 -19.69 80.85 -51.05
N THR A 239 -20.92 81.22 -50.68
CA THR A 239 -21.69 80.55 -49.61
C THR A 239 -22.03 79.11 -49.96
N LYS A 240 -22.35 78.83 -51.23
CA LYS A 240 -22.65 77.47 -51.73
C LYS A 240 -21.39 76.62 -51.91
N LEU A 241 -20.28 77.20 -52.35
CA LEU A 241 -18.98 76.53 -52.47
C LEU A 241 -18.50 76.04 -51.10
N ASN A 242 -18.56 76.90 -50.09
CA ASN A 242 -18.23 76.52 -48.72
C ASN A 242 -19.15 75.39 -48.22
N ALA A 243 -20.44 75.39 -48.60
CA ALA A 243 -21.35 74.30 -48.26
C ALA A 243 -20.95 72.96 -48.92
N THR A 244 -20.52 72.94 -50.19
CA THR A 244 -20.07 71.71 -50.87
C THR A 244 -18.71 71.22 -50.37
N ILE A 245 -17.78 72.12 -50.05
CA ILE A 245 -16.49 71.77 -49.44
C ILE A 245 -16.71 71.16 -48.06
N VAL A 246 -17.60 71.73 -47.24
CA VAL A 246 -17.96 71.18 -45.93
C VAL A 246 -18.59 69.79 -46.07
N LYS A 247 -19.43 69.56 -47.09
CA LYS A 247 -19.99 68.23 -47.37
C LYS A 247 -18.91 67.21 -47.76
N LEU A 248 -17.99 67.55 -48.67
CA LEU A 248 -16.88 66.68 -49.04
C LEU A 248 -16.00 66.35 -47.83
N LYS A 249 -15.68 67.35 -47.00
CA LYS A 249 -14.91 67.17 -45.77
C LYS A 249 -15.62 66.23 -44.79
N LYS A 250 -16.93 66.42 -44.60
CA LYS A 250 -17.75 65.57 -43.75
C LYS A 250 -17.75 64.11 -44.23
N THR A 251 -17.96 63.85 -45.52
CA THR A 251 -17.93 62.48 -46.06
C THR A 251 -16.54 61.84 -45.93
N ARG A 252 -15.46 62.61 -46.08
CA ARG A 252 -14.10 62.10 -45.84
C ARG A 252 -13.86 61.78 -44.36
N GLU A 253 -14.30 62.64 -43.45
CA GLU A 253 -14.22 62.41 -42.00
C GLU A 253 -15.04 61.18 -41.57
N GLU A 254 -16.25 60.99 -42.11
CA GLU A 254 -17.07 59.79 -41.88
C GLU A 254 -16.38 58.51 -42.37
N LYS A 255 -15.71 58.57 -43.53
CA LYS A 255 -14.92 57.44 -44.06
C LYS A 255 -13.73 57.12 -43.15
N ASP A 256 -12.99 58.12 -42.71
CA ASP A 256 -11.83 57.91 -41.82
C ASP A 256 -12.27 57.36 -40.44
N GLN A 257 -13.40 57.83 -39.89
CA GLN A 257 -13.98 57.28 -38.65
C GLN A 257 -14.45 55.82 -38.82
N PHE A 258 -15.07 55.51 -39.96
CA PHE A 258 -15.47 54.15 -40.29
C PHE A 258 -14.26 53.22 -40.44
N ASP A 259 -13.22 53.66 -41.15
CA ASP A 259 -11.99 52.89 -41.34
C ASP A 259 -11.32 52.59 -39.98
N GLU A 260 -11.30 53.56 -39.07
CA GLU A 260 -10.76 53.38 -37.72
C GLU A 260 -11.61 52.40 -36.89
N ALA A 261 -12.93 52.59 -36.83
CA ALA A 261 -13.83 51.69 -36.10
C ALA A 261 -13.75 50.24 -36.65
N SER A 262 -13.70 50.09 -37.97
CA SER A 262 -13.54 48.78 -38.63
C SER A 262 -12.20 48.13 -38.29
N ASN A 263 -11.10 48.91 -38.25
CA ASN A 263 -9.80 48.39 -37.83
C ASN A 263 -9.82 47.90 -36.38
N GLN A 264 -10.49 48.60 -35.47
CA GLN A 264 -10.62 48.18 -34.08
C GLN A 264 -11.36 46.83 -33.95
N ILE A 265 -12.44 46.63 -34.72
CA ILE A 265 -13.17 45.35 -34.75
C ILE A 265 -12.27 44.21 -35.23
N VAL A 266 -11.54 44.41 -36.34
CA VAL A 266 -10.64 43.39 -36.91
C VAL A 266 -9.50 43.04 -35.94
N LEU A 267 -8.93 44.04 -35.25
CA LEU A 267 -7.88 43.83 -34.25
C LEU A 267 -8.39 43.04 -33.05
N HIS A 268 -9.58 43.38 -32.54
CA HIS A 268 -10.20 42.67 -31.42
C HIS A 268 -10.52 41.21 -31.76
N LEU A 269 -11.10 40.93 -32.93
CA LEU A 269 -11.37 39.56 -33.38
C LEU A 269 -10.08 38.74 -33.52
N LYS A 270 -8.99 39.37 -34.01
CA LYS A 270 -7.69 38.72 -34.09
C LYS A 270 -7.10 38.43 -32.70
N ALA A 271 -7.17 39.36 -31.76
CA ALA A 271 -6.67 39.15 -30.41
C ALA A 271 -7.40 37.99 -29.70
N LYS A 272 -8.74 37.92 -29.84
CA LYS A 272 -9.54 36.80 -29.32
C LYS A 272 -9.18 35.47 -29.99
N GLU A 273 -8.93 35.47 -31.31
CA GLU A 273 -8.46 34.28 -32.03
C GLU A 273 -7.11 33.78 -31.50
N ASP A 274 -6.15 34.69 -31.29
CA ASP A 274 -4.81 34.35 -30.79
C ASP A 274 -4.86 33.79 -29.36
N GLU A 275 -5.75 34.31 -28.51
CA GLU A 275 -5.99 33.79 -27.16
C GLU A 275 -6.63 32.40 -27.16
N LEU A 276 -7.69 32.20 -27.94
CA LEU A 276 -8.33 30.88 -28.09
C LEU A 276 -7.35 29.87 -28.67
N SER A 277 -6.50 30.28 -29.62
CA SER A 277 -5.47 29.41 -30.20
C SER A 277 -4.43 28.98 -29.18
N ARG A 278 -4.00 29.88 -28.28
CA ARG A 278 -3.13 29.51 -27.14
C ARG A 278 -3.82 28.54 -26.20
N SER A 279 -5.08 28.76 -25.87
CA SER A 279 -5.88 27.85 -25.02
C SER A 279 -6.02 26.44 -25.63
N VAL A 280 -6.33 26.35 -26.93
CA VAL A 280 -6.38 25.09 -27.68
C VAL A 280 -5.03 24.37 -27.66
N ALA A 281 -3.93 25.10 -27.88
CA ALA A 281 -2.59 24.50 -27.86
C ALA A 281 -2.24 23.92 -26.49
N SER A 282 -2.49 24.68 -25.41
CA SER A 282 -2.30 24.23 -24.02
C SER A 282 -3.16 23.00 -23.71
N SER A 283 -4.44 23.01 -24.08
CA SER A 283 -5.34 21.88 -23.90
C SER A 283 -4.91 20.63 -24.67
N LYS A 284 -4.35 20.76 -25.88
CA LYS A 284 -3.84 19.61 -26.65
C LYS A 284 -2.60 18.98 -26.01
N VAL A 285 -1.70 19.80 -25.49
CA VAL A 285 -0.50 19.33 -24.76
C VAL A 285 -0.92 18.60 -23.49
N GLU A 286 -1.83 19.19 -22.71
CA GLU A 286 -2.34 18.57 -21.48
C GLU A 286 -3.08 17.26 -21.79
N ALA A 287 -3.87 17.18 -22.88
CA ALA A 287 -4.60 15.95 -23.24
C ALA A 287 -3.65 14.82 -23.64
N SER A 288 -2.58 15.16 -24.35
CA SER A 288 -1.53 14.20 -24.72
C SER A 288 -0.77 13.71 -23.49
N THR A 289 -0.50 14.62 -22.54
CA THR A 289 0.11 14.32 -21.24
C THR A 289 -0.80 13.38 -20.44
N VAL A 290 -2.05 13.75 -20.20
CA VAL A 290 -3.02 12.91 -19.46
C VAL A 290 -3.16 11.52 -20.10
N ARG A 291 -3.23 11.42 -21.42
CA ARG A 291 -3.30 10.13 -22.13
C ARG A 291 -2.06 9.27 -21.90
N ALA A 292 -0.86 9.85 -21.95
CA ALA A 292 0.36 9.11 -21.67
C ALA A 292 0.39 8.61 -20.22
N TRP A 293 -0.12 9.41 -19.27
CA TRP A 293 -0.27 8.98 -17.87
C TRP A 293 -1.27 7.82 -17.73
N ILE A 294 -2.41 7.85 -18.43
CA ILE A 294 -3.36 6.73 -18.45
C ILE A 294 -2.67 5.45 -18.92
N ASN A 295 -1.97 5.50 -20.06
CA ASN A 295 -1.26 4.34 -20.61
C ASN A 295 -0.20 3.84 -19.62
N PHE A 296 0.60 4.74 -19.05
CA PHE A 296 1.61 4.40 -18.05
C PHE A 296 1.01 3.71 -16.81
N LEU A 297 -0.08 4.24 -16.28
CA LEU A 297 -0.77 3.65 -15.12
C LEU A 297 -1.38 2.30 -15.46
N GLU A 298 -1.98 2.14 -16.64
CA GLU A 298 -2.56 0.86 -17.09
C GLU A 298 -1.48 -0.19 -17.33
N ASP A 299 -0.36 0.16 -17.96
CA ASP A 299 0.74 -0.77 -18.24
C ASP A 299 1.51 -1.14 -16.98
N THR A 300 1.80 -0.18 -16.11
CA THR A 300 2.46 -0.46 -14.82
C THR A 300 1.55 -1.31 -13.93
N TRP A 301 0.23 -1.08 -13.96
CA TRP A 301 -0.73 -1.90 -13.24
C TRP A 301 -0.75 -3.35 -13.72
N LYS A 302 -0.74 -3.60 -15.03
CA LYS A 302 -0.66 -4.98 -15.57
C LYS A 302 0.56 -5.72 -15.04
N VAL A 303 1.70 -5.03 -14.95
CA VAL A 303 2.94 -5.59 -14.41
C VAL A 303 2.81 -5.85 -12.90
N GLN A 304 2.31 -4.86 -12.15
CA GLN A 304 2.09 -4.97 -10.72
C GLN A 304 1.12 -6.11 -10.39
N SER A 305 -0.02 -6.20 -11.08
CA SER A 305 -1.03 -7.23 -10.86
C SER A 305 -0.51 -8.64 -11.16
N LEU A 306 0.28 -8.79 -12.23
CA LEU A 306 0.89 -10.07 -12.58
C LEU A 306 1.93 -10.49 -11.53
N TYR A 307 2.73 -9.55 -11.02
CA TYR A 307 3.67 -9.84 -9.95
C TYR A 307 2.97 -10.19 -8.63
N GLU A 308 1.88 -9.50 -8.32
CA GLU A 308 1.05 -9.78 -7.15
C GLU A 308 0.43 -11.18 -7.23
N GLU A 309 -0.09 -11.58 -8.40
CA GLU A 309 -0.62 -12.91 -8.66
C GLU A 309 0.45 -14.00 -8.50
N ILE A 310 1.64 -13.80 -9.08
CA ILE A 310 2.77 -14.72 -8.95
C ILE A 310 3.19 -14.85 -7.48
N LYS A 311 3.31 -13.72 -6.77
CA LYS A 311 3.70 -13.68 -5.35
C LYS A 311 2.65 -14.39 -4.50
N GLU A 312 1.37 -14.14 -4.72
CA GLU A 312 0.29 -14.81 -3.99
C GLU A 312 0.32 -16.32 -4.23
N LYS A 313 0.44 -16.75 -5.49
CA LYS A 313 0.56 -18.16 -5.83
C LYS A 313 1.75 -18.81 -5.13
N GLN A 314 2.92 -18.17 -5.19
CA GLN A 314 4.13 -18.66 -4.51
C GLN A 314 3.93 -18.74 -2.99
N ALA A 315 3.31 -17.73 -2.37
CA ALA A 315 3.03 -17.76 -0.94
C ALA A 315 2.04 -18.87 -0.57
N ASN A 316 1.04 -19.15 -1.41
CA ASN A 316 0.11 -20.26 -1.20
C ASN A 316 0.84 -21.62 -1.34
N ASP A 317 1.66 -21.80 -2.37
CA ASP A 317 2.48 -23.00 -2.56
C ASP A 317 3.46 -23.21 -1.38
N GLU A 318 4.03 -22.12 -0.85
CA GLU A 318 4.86 -22.13 0.36
C GLU A 318 4.06 -22.52 1.61
N LEU A 319 2.84 -22.00 1.79
CA LEU A 319 1.96 -22.36 2.91
C LEU A 319 1.52 -23.82 2.84
N ASP A 320 1.23 -24.35 1.66
CA ASP A 320 0.87 -25.76 1.49
C ASP A 320 2.06 -26.65 1.86
N ARG A 321 3.28 -26.29 1.44
CA ARG A 321 4.50 -26.99 1.85
C ARG A 321 4.72 -26.89 3.37
N CYS A 322 4.49 -25.73 3.97
CA CYS A 322 4.52 -25.56 5.43
C CYS A 322 3.54 -26.51 6.11
N GLY A 323 2.30 -26.57 5.62
CA GLY A 323 1.25 -27.45 6.13
C GLY A 323 1.65 -28.93 6.09
N VAL A 324 2.23 -29.40 4.99
CA VAL A 324 2.76 -30.78 4.88
C VAL A 324 3.86 -31.05 5.91
N CYS A 325 4.84 -30.16 6.05
CA CYS A 325 5.88 -30.28 7.08
C CYS A 325 5.27 -30.32 8.49
N PHE A 326 4.27 -29.46 8.74
CA PHE A 326 3.58 -29.35 10.02
C PHE A 326 2.85 -30.65 10.38
N VAL A 327 2.05 -31.20 9.46
CA VAL A 327 1.31 -32.45 9.64
C VAL A 327 2.26 -33.62 9.90
N ASN A 328 3.34 -33.75 9.12
CA ASN A 328 4.32 -34.83 9.28
C ASN A 328 4.99 -34.78 10.66
N LEU A 329 5.32 -33.57 11.13
CA LEU A 329 5.95 -33.36 12.41
C LEU A 329 5.01 -33.64 13.59
N ILE A 330 3.74 -33.21 13.49
CA ILE A 330 2.69 -33.55 14.45
C ILE A 330 2.50 -35.06 14.51
N LYS A 331 2.32 -35.73 13.36
CA LYS A 331 2.16 -37.19 13.30
C LYS A 331 3.29 -37.90 14.02
N HIS A 332 4.54 -37.50 13.76
CA HIS A 332 5.70 -38.09 14.42
C HIS A 332 5.68 -37.90 15.95
N HIS A 333 5.51 -36.67 16.42
CA HIS A 333 5.61 -36.37 17.86
C HIS A 333 4.42 -36.87 18.66
N VAL A 334 3.21 -36.75 18.11
CA VAL A 334 1.98 -37.21 18.74
C VAL A 334 1.89 -38.73 18.74
N SER A 335 2.30 -39.42 17.67
CA SER A 335 2.34 -40.91 17.68
C SER A 335 3.30 -41.43 18.74
N ALA A 336 4.50 -40.85 18.82
CA ALA A 336 5.46 -41.25 19.85
C ALA A 336 4.97 -40.89 21.27
N CYS A 337 4.20 -39.82 21.42
CA CYS A 337 3.52 -39.50 22.68
C CYS A 337 2.46 -40.57 23.04
N VAL A 338 1.69 -41.04 22.05
CA VAL A 338 0.71 -42.14 22.24
C VAL A 338 1.43 -43.42 22.69
N ASP A 339 2.52 -43.79 22.04
CA ASP A 339 3.30 -45.00 22.37
C ASP A 339 3.90 -44.94 23.80
N GLU A 340 4.47 -43.80 24.17
CA GLU A 340 5.03 -43.56 25.51
C GLU A 340 3.92 -43.56 26.58
N LEU A 341 2.78 -42.94 26.30
CA LEU A 341 1.62 -42.92 27.20
C LEU A 341 1.04 -44.32 27.40
N ASN A 342 0.85 -45.10 26.34
CA ASN A 342 0.40 -46.50 26.45
C ASN A 342 1.31 -47.29 27.38
N THR A 343 2.63 -47.24 27.13
CA THR A 343 3.63 -47.96 27.92
C THR A 343 3.62 -47.50 29.38
N SER A 344 3.63 -46.19 29.62
CA SER A 344 3.70 -45.61 30.96
C SER A 344 2.41 -45.83 31.76
N VAL A 345 1.24 -45.74 31.13
CA VAL A 345 -0.06 -46.02 31.78
C VAL A 345 -0.15 -47.50 32.18
N ASP A 346 0.31 -48.42 31.34
CA ASP A 346 0.36 -49.84 31.67
C ASP A 346 1.37 -50.16 32.79
N CYS A 347 2.53 -49.49 32.78
CA CYS A 347 3.48 -49.54 33.91
C CYS A 347 2.85 -49.02 35.21
N ILE A 348 2.13 -47.90 35.16
CA ILE A 348 1.45 -47.31 36.32
C ILE A 348 0.40 -48.26 36.89
N LYS A 349 -0.45 -48.89 36.06
CA LYS A 349 -1.39 -49.93 36.53
C LYS A 349 -0.66 -51.06 37.24
N THR A 350 0.42 -51.55 36.63
CA THR A 350 1.25 -52.63 37.19
C THR A 350 1.88 -52.22 38.53
N PHE A 351 2.39 -50.99 38.65
CA PHE A 351 2.93 -50.47 39.91
C PHE A 351 1.85 -50.31 40.98
N VAL A 352 0.66 -49.81 40.62
CA VAL A 352 -0.48 -49.68 41.53
C VAL A 352 -0.90 -51.04 42.08
N ASP A 353 -1.04 -52.06 41.21
CA ASP A 353 -1.39 -53.42 41.60
C ASP A 353 -0.32 -54.02 42.53
N ASN A 354 0.96 -53.84 42.21
CA ASN A 354 2.07 -54.31 43.04
C ASN A 354 2.11 -53.60 44.41
N LEU A 355 1.91 -52.28 44.44
CA LEU A 355 1.87 -51.50 45.69
C LEU A 355 0.67 -51.88 46.57
N LYS A 356 -0.46 -52.27 45.96
CA LYS A 356 -1.63 -52.80 46.67
C LYS A 356 -1.35 -54.16 47.34
N ILE A 357 -0.56 -55.03 46.71
CA ILE A 357 -0.10 -56.28 47.35
C ILE A 357 0.71 -55.99 48.63
N PHE A 358 1.53 -54.93 48.63
CA PHE A 358 2.28 -54.49 49.81
C PHE A 358 1.40 -53.82 50.89
N SER A 359 0.27 -53.21 50.53
CA SER A 359 -0.69 -52.72 51.53
C SER A 359 -1.48 -53.87 52.17
N ASP A 360 -1.90 -54.85 51.37
CA ASP A 360 -2.75 -55.96 51.83
C ASP A 360 -1.98 -56.99 52.67
N ARG A 361 -0.66 -57.12 52.44
CA ARG A 361 0.23 -58.02 53.21
C ARG A 361 0.72 -57.41 54.53
N SER A 362 0.37 -56.17 54.84
CA SER A 362 0.86 -55.47 56.04
C SER A 362 0.11 -55.81 57.34
N VAL A 363 -0.73 -56.85 57.34
CA VAL A 363 -1.39 -57.37 58.55
C VAL A 363 -0.86 -58.77 58.88
N SER A 364 -0.18 -58.88 60.03
CA SER A 364 0.41 -60.09 60.66
C SER A 364 1.76 -60.53 60.05
N THR A 365 2.89 -60.66 60.76
CA THR A 365 3.18 -60.79 62.19
C THR A 365 4.66 -60.47 62.41
N ASP A 366 4.98 -60.05 63.63
CA ASP A 366 6.30 -59.98 64.27
C ASP A 366 7.24 -61.15 63.88
N ASP A 367 8.43 -60.86 63.34
CA ASP A 367 9.72 -61.31 63.90
C ASP A 367 10.91 -60.73 63.10
N GLY A 368 11.96 -60.37 63.82
CA GLY A 368 13.08 -59.57 63.33
C GLY A 368 14.07 -60.31 62.43
N ALA A 369 14.39 -59.70 61.28
CA ALA A 369 15.73 -59.71 60.66
C ALA A 369 15.72 -58.79 59.41
N LEU A 370 15.70 -57.47 59.61
CA LEU A 370 15.93 -56.52 58.52
C LEU A 370 17.42 -56.50 58.15
N SER A 371 17.82 -57.41 57.27
CA SER A 371 19.06 -57.28 56.50
C SER A 371 18.91 -56.12 55.52
N LYS A 372 19.94 -55.27 55.46
CA LYS A 372 20.08 -54.08 54.61
C LYS A 372 20.16 -54.45 53.13
N GLN A 373 19.05 -54.92 52.55
CA GLN A 373 18.90 -55.13 51.13
C GLN A 373 17.68 -54.34 50.68
N SER A 374 17.93 -53.14 50.13
CA SER A 374 17.04 -52.33 49.28
C SER A 374 15.53 -52.52 49.52
N ASN A 375 14.89 -51.60 50.24
CA ASN A 375 13.43 -51.60 50.44
C ASN A 375 12.70 -51.65 49.07
N PRO A 376 12.12 -52.81 48.68
CA PRO A 376 11.56 -52.99 47.34
C PRO A 376 10.34 -52.10 47.11
N ARG A 377 9.61 -51.74 48.18
CA ARG A 377 8.51 -50.78 48.14
C ARG A 377 9.01 -49.38 47.80
N LYS A 378 10.13 -48.95 48.39
CA LYS A 378 10.71 -47.61 48.12
C LYS A 378 11.11 -47.46 46.65
N TYR A 379 11.73 -48.50 46.07
CA TYR A 379 12.08 -48.52 44.65
C TYR A 379 10.83 -48.44 43.75
N LEU A 380 9.76 -49.17 44.07
CA LEU A 380 8.49 -49.12 43.31
C LEU A 380 7.81 -47.76 43.41
N GLU A 381 7.85 -47.10 44.58
CA GLU A 381 7.30 -45.75 44.75
C GLU A 381 8.13 -44.69 43.99
N GLU A 382 9.47 -44.82 43.93
CA GLU A 382 10.34 -43.97 43.12
C GLU A 382 10.10 -44.15 41.60
N GLU A 383 10.02 -45.40 41.13
CA GLU A 383 9.70 -45.71 39.73
C GLU A 383 8.29 -45.24 39.35
N TYR A 384 7.30 -45.39 40.24
CA TYR A 384 5.95 -44.86 40.03
C TYR A 384 5.98 -43.35 39.84
N LEU A 385 6.67 -42.60 40.71
CA LEU A 385 6.76 -41.14 40.63
C LEU A 385 7.47 -40.68 39.35
N GLU A 386 8.55 -41.36 38.98
CA GLU A 386 9.26 -41.03 37.74
C GLU A 386 8.42 -41.34 36.50
N THR A 387 7.65 -42.43 36.51
CA THR A 387 6.69 -42.75 35.43
C THR A 387 5.53 -41.76 35.40
N GLU A 388 5.01 -41.33 36.55
CA GLU A 388 3.95 -40.31 36.67
C GLU A 388 4.41 -38.96 36.08
N LYS A 389 5.64 -38.53 36.37
CA LYS A 389 6.24 -37.32 35.76
C LYS A 389 6.29 -37.43 34.23
N LYS A 390 6.68 -38.59 33.69
CA LYS A 390 6.72 -38.83 32.23
C LYS A 390 5.35 -38.74 31.60
N VAL A 391 4.32 -39.33 32.23
CA VAL A 391 2.92 -39.24 31.77
C VAL A 391 2.45 -37.79 31.73
N VAL A 392 2.69 -37.03 32.80
CA VAL A 392 2.31 -35.60 32.88
C VAL A 392 3.06 -34.78 31.82
N ALA A 393 4.35 -35.04 31.61
CA ALA A 393 5.15 -34.36 30.60
C ALA A 393 4.68 -34.69 29.16
N ALA A 394 4.32 -35.94 28.89
CA ALA A 394 3.78 -36.38 27.60
C ALA A 394 2.41 -35.75 27.31
N PHE A 395 1.48 -35.70 28.28
CA PHE A 395 0.22 -34.97 28.11
C PHE A 395 0.44 -33.47 27.88
N SER A 396 1.38 -32.87 28.62
CA SER A 396 1.72 -31.45 28.43
C SER A 396 2.31 -31.19 27.04
N LEU A 397 3.13 -32.09 26.51
CA LEU A 397 3.63 -32.02 25.13
C LEU A 397 2.47 -32.03 24.13
N ALA A 398 1.56 -33.01 24.26
CA ALA A 398 0.42 -33.14 23.36
C ALA A 398 -0.46 -31.89 23.36
N ASP A 399 -0.73 -31.31 24.54
CA ASP A 399 -1.53 -30.08 24.66
C ASP A 399 -0.81 -28.87 24.06
N ASN A 400 0.51 -28.76 24.23
CA ASN A 400 1.30 -27.69 23.61
C ASN A 400 1.29 -27.80 22.07
N ILE A 401 1.50 -29.00 21.51
CA ILE A 401 1.44 -29.23 20.06
C ILE A 401 0.04 -28.93 19.54
N ARG A 402 -1.00 -29.39 20.26
CA ARG A 402 -2.41 -29.13 19.92
C ARG A 402 -2.72 -27.63 19.90
N ALA A 403 -2.23 -26.87 20.88
CA ALA A 403 -2.38 -25.42 20.92
C ALA A 403 -1.67 -24.75 19.73
N LEU A 404 -0.43 -25.12 19.43
CA LEU A 404 0.32 -24.54 18.30
C LEU A 404 -0.33 -24.86 16.93
N ALA A 405 -0.95 -26.03 16.79
CA ALA A 405 -1.57 -26.47 15.54
C ALA A 405 -2.98 -25.91 15.31
N PHE A 406 -3.79 -25.77 16.38
CA PHE A 406 -5.24 -25.56 16.23
C PHE A 406 -5.80 -24.32 16.94
N SER A 407 -4.95 -23.44 17.46
CA SER A 407 -5.43 -22.16 18.04
C SER A 407 -5.93 -21.18 16.97
N ASP A 408 -5.40 -21.25 15.75
CA ASP A 408 -5.81 -20.41 14.63
C ASP A 408 -6.83 -21.15 13.72
N PRO A 409 -8.01 -20.56 13.44
CA PRO A 409 -9.02 -21.16 12.57
C PRO A 409 -8.55 -21.41 11.13
N GLU A 410 -7.75 -20.51 10.54
CA GLU A 410 -7.23 -20.66 9.17
C GLU A 410 -6.16 -21.75 9.11
N ARG A 411 -5.34 -21.86 10.15
CA ARG A 411 -4.36 -22.95 10.27
C ARG A 411 -5.07 -24.30 10.44
N LYS A 412 -6.14 -24.33 11.24
CA LYS A 412 -6.92 -25.54 11.52
C LYS A 412 -7.54 -26.15 10.26
N THR A 413 -7.99 -25.34 9.30
CA THR A 413 -8.54 -25.85 8.04
C THR A 413 -7.45 -26.43 7.14
N ARG A 414 -6.25 -25.83 7.11
CA ARG A 414 -5.10 -26.33 6.33
C ARG A 414 -4.52 -27.62 6.88
N LEU A 415 -4.56 -27.82 8.20
CA LEU A 415 -4.04 -29.00 8.90
C LEU A 415 -5.08 -30.12 9.09
N ASP A 416 -6.15 -30.12 8.30
CA ASP A 416 -7.26 -31.07 8.48
C ASP A 416 -6.92 -32.50 8.01
N ASP A 417 -6.17 -33.22 8.85
CA ASP A 417 -5.75 -34.60 8.60
C ASP A 417 -6.47 -35.58 9.56
N PRO A 418 -7.13 -36.64 9.04
CA PRO A 418 -7.91 -37.57 9.86
C PRO A 418 -7.03 -38.41 10.79
N GLU A 419 -5.78 -38.70 10.42
CA GLU A 419 -4.85 -39.47 11.24
C GLU A 419 -4.37 -38.64 12.43
N VAL A 420 -4.05 -37.37 12.23
CA VAL A 420 -3.74 -36.43 13.33
C VAL A 420 -4.89 -36.34 14.33
N LYS A 421 -6.14 -36.23 13.84
CA LYS A 421 -7.33 -36.23 14.70
C LYS A 421 -7.45 -37.51 15.52
N ASN A 422 -7.24 -38.67 14.89
CA ASN A 422 -7.31 -39.97 15.57
C ASN A 422 -6.22 -40.15 16.63
N LEU A 423 -5.01 -39.63 16.38
CA LEU A 423 -3.92 -39.64 17.35
C LEU A 423 -4.27 -38.82 18.60
N PHE A 424 -4.76 -37.59 18.43
CA PHE A 424 -5.20 -36.77 19.56
C PHE A 424 -6.38 -37.38 20.32
N ALA A 425 -7.35 -37.97 19.61
CA ALA A 425 -8.44 -38.71 20.26
C ALA A 425 -7.94 -39.92 21.06
N SER A 426 -6.87 -40.58 20.61
CA SER A 426 -6.24 -41.67 21.35
C SER A 426 -5.57 -41.18 22.63
N ILE A 427 -4.92 -40.01 22.59
CA ILE A 427 -4.38 -39.35 23.81
C ILE A 427 -5.50 -39.01 24.78
N ASP A 428 -6.64 -38.50 24.30
CA ASP A 428 -7.77 -38.16 25.17
C ASP A 428 -8.36 -39.41 25.84
N ARG A 429 -8.41 -40.55 25.14
CA ARG A 429 -8.80 -41.85 25.75
C ARG A 429 -7.79 -42.29 26.82
N LEU A 430 -6.49 -42.20 26.54
CA LEU A 430 -5.44 -42.57 27.50
C LEU A 430 -5.44 -41.67 28.73
N ARG A 431 -5.84 -40.40 28.58
CA ARG A 431 -6.03 -39.46 29.69
C ARG A 431 -7.14 -39.94 30.63
N VAL A 432 -8.30 -40.29 30.08
CA VAL A 432 -9.41 -40.86 30.86
C VAL A 432 -9.00 -42.17 31.55
N GLU A 433 -8.26 -43.02 30.85
CA GLU A 433 -7.77 -44.28 31.43
C GLU A 433 -6.80 -44.06 32.59
N PHE A 434 -5.81 -43.16 32.42
CA PHE A 434 -4.89 -42.79 33.49
C PHE A 434 -5.61 -42.20 34.70
N GLU A 435 -6.57 -41.30 34.49
CA GLU A 435 -7.39 -40.70 35.56
C GLU A 435 -8.27 -41.74 36.30
N SER A 436 -8.61 -42.86 35.66
CA SER A 436 -9.37 -43.94 36.28
C SER A 436 -8.55 -44.82 37.22
N VAL A 437 -7.22 -44.82 37.10
CA VAL A 437 -6.33 -45.58 37.98
C VAL A 437 -6.16 -44.82 39.31
N PRO A 438 -6.55 -45.41 40.46
CA PRO A 438 -6.45 -44.72 41.74
C PRO A 438 -4.99 -44.52 42.13
N ARG A 439 -4.59 -43.26 42.36
CA ARG A 439 -3.24 -42.91 42.82
C ARG A 439 -2.92 -43.60 44.16
N PRO A 440 -1.87 -44.44 44.26
CA PRO A 440 -1.51 -45.12 45.51
C PRO A 440 -1.03 -44.13 46.58
N VAL A 441 -1.16 -44.52 47.86
CA VAL A 441 -0.58 -43.76 48.98
C VAL A 441 0.92 -44.07 49.07
N LEU A 442 1.74 -43.12 48.63
CA LEU A 442 3.21 -43.26 48.60
C LEU A 442 3.82 -42.87 49.94
N GLN A 443 4.54 -43.79 50.58
CA GLN A 443 5.22 -43.55 51.85
C GLN A 443 6.39 -42.58 51.70
N ILE A 444 7.05 -42.53 50.53
CA ILE A 444 8.12 -41.57 50.24
C ILE A 444 7.63 -40.13 50.33
N GLU A 445 6.46 -39.81 49.75
CA GLU A 445 5.89 -38.45 49.83
C GLU A 445 5.48 -38.06 51.26
N ILE A 446 5.05 -39.04 52.07
CA ILE A 446 4.69 -38.84 53.49
C ILE A 446 5.96 -38.61 54.32
N ASN A 447 7.00 -39.42 54.11
CA ASN A 447 8.28 -39.31 54.81
C ASN A 447 9.02 -38.01 54.46
N GLU A 448 8.96 -37.54 53.22
CA GLU A 448 9.50 -36.23 52.83
C GLU A 448 8.73 -35.07 53.47
N LYS A 449 7.39 -35.16 53.55
CA LYS A 449 6.56 -34.19 54.29
C LYS A 449 6.83 -34.23 55.80
N GLU A 450 7.06 -35.40 56.38
CA GLU A 450 7.45 -35.57 57.79
C GLU A 450 8.87 -35.10 58.06
N GLU A 451 9.84 -35.33 57.19
CA GLU A 451 11.22 -34.80 57.32
C GLU A 451 11.27 -33.29 57.13
N GLY A 452 10.48 -32.73 56.21
CA GLY A 452 10.26 -31.28 56.11
C GLY A 452 9.61 -30.69 57.36
N SER A 453 8.73 -31.45 58.02
CA SER A 453 8.08 -31.09 59.29
C SER A 453 8.98 -31.31 60.53
N ARG A 454 9.86 -32.32 60.53
CA ARG A 454 10.87 -32.57 61.58
C ARG A 454 12.00 -31.55 61.54
N ARG A 455 12.36 -31.05 60.35
CA ARG A 455 13.30 -29.90 60.20
C ARG A 455 12.73 -28.58 60.74
N THR A 456 11.43 -28.51 61.01
CA THR A 456 10.76 -27.29 61.50
C THR A 456 10.32 -27.36 62.97
N ARG A 457 10.66 -28.41 63.73
CA ARG A 457 10.35 -28.51 65.18
C ARG A 457 11.52 -28.99 66.04
N SER A 458 12.38 -28.06 66.46
CA SER A 458 12.90 -27.93 67.85
C SER A 458 13.79 -26.67 68.01
N PRO A 459 13.95 -26.14 69.25
CA PRO A 459 14.04 -24.70 69.53
C PRO A 459 15.44 -24.14 69.90
N SER A 460 15.66 -22.87 69.52
CA SER A 460 16.43 -21.76 70.16
C SER A 460 17.75 -22.01 70.93
N SER A 461 18.86 -21.36 70.53
CA SER A 461 19.29 -20.07 71.14
C SER A 461 20.73 -19.60 70.76
N LYS A 462 20.84 -18.27 70.52
CA LYS A 462 22.01 -17.35 70.53
C LYS A 462 23.14 -17.57 69.50
N GLY A 463 23.60 -16.59 68.72
CA GLY A 463 23.27 -15.17 68.59
C GLY A 463 24.23 -14.45 67.61
N GLY A 464 23.78 -13.32 67.07
CA GLY A 464 24.58 -12.23 66.45
C GLY A 464 25.09 -12.48 65.02
N GLY A 465 24.84 -11.65 64.00
CA GLY A 465 24.16 -10.35 63.93
C GLY A 465 24.17 -9.84 62.48
N GLY A 466 23.29 -8.90 62.16
CA GLY A 466 23.34 -8.11 60.90
C GLY A 466 22.00 -7.91 60.17
N THR A 467 21.06 -7.20 60.80
CA THR A 467 19.88 -6.53 60.20
C THR A 467 20.29 -5.23 59.44
N PRO A 468 19.44 -4.52 58.65
CA PRO A 468 17.98 -4.38 58.83
C PRO A 468 17.06 -4.22 57.58
N THR A 469 15.77 -4.59 57.79
CA THR A 469 14.50 -3.87 57.41
C THR A 469 14.08 -3.66 55.93
N HIS A 470 12.80 -3.64 55.50
CA HIS A 470 11.42 -3.66 56.08
C HIS A 470 10.43 -4.01 54.92
N SER A 471 9.53 -4.99 55.07
CA SER A 471 8.05 -4.88 55.26
C SER A 471 7.11 -4.83 54.03
N ARG A 472 6.24 -5.85 53.98
CA ARG A 472 4.84 -5.96 53.46
C ARG A 472 4.01 -4.71 53.90
N THR A 473 2.95 -4.18 53.25
CA THR A 473 1.66 -4.77 52.82
C THR A 473 0.79 -3.66 52.15
N GLU A 474 -0.19 -4.09 51.35
CA GLU A 474 -1.36 -3.46 50.66
C GLU A 474 -1.87 -2.01 50.95
N SER A 475 -2.12 -1.26 49.85
CA SER A 475 -3.32 -0.44 49.41
C SER A 475 -3.93 0.68 50.30
N PRO A 476 -4.78 1.66 49.82
CA PRO A 476 -5.05 2.30 48.49
C PRO A 476 -5.35 3.87 48.51
N ILE A 477 -5.67 4.45 47.33
CA ILE A 477 -6.54 5.65 46.99
C ILE A 477 -6.06 7.14 47.13
N ALA A 478 -5.94 7.77 45.94
CA ALA A 478 -6.44 9.07 45.39
C ALA A 478 -5.98 10.51 45.79
N ALA A 479 -5.78 11.29 44.70
CA ALA A 479 -6.30 12.66 44.39
C ALA A 479 -5.43 13.93 44.59
N GLN A 480 -5.17 14.59 43.43
CA GLN A 480 -4.95 16.06 43.16
C GLN A 480 -3.59 16.66 43.61
N LEU A 481 -2.86 17.52 42.87
CA LEU A 481 -3.12 18.69 42.00
C LEU A 481 -1.95 18.85 40.97
N ARG A 482 -2.17 19.16 39.67
CA ARG A 482 -2.13 20.51 39.02
C ARG A 482 -0.89 21.36 39.41
N THR A 483 -0.05 21.98 38.56
CA THR A 483 -0.15 22.48 37.17
C THR A 483 1.25 23.00 36.71
N ARG A 484 1.64 22.86 35.43
CA ARG A 484 2.09 23.93 34.48
C ARG A 484 3.00 23.41 33.33
N LEU A 485 2.48 23.57 32.11
CA LEU A 485 3.06 23.61 30.74
C LEU A 485 4.19 24.68 30.58
N PRO A 486 4.94 24.81 29.45
CA PRO A 486 4.48 24.62 28.05
C PRO A 486 5.44 24.07 26.95
N SER A 487 4.80 23.76 25.80
CA SER A 487 5.28 23.79 24.38
C SER A 487 6.41 22.83 23.97
N GLU A 488 6.41 22.17 22.79
CA GLU A 488 5.79 22.46 21.49
C GLU A 488 5.83 21.21 20.58
N SER A 489 5.10 21.27 19.45
CA SER A 489 5.15 20.41 18.26
C SER A 489 4.19 19.22 18.19
N ASP A 490 2.95 19.55 17.81
CA ASP A 490 2.03 18.67 17.10
C ASP A 490 2.57 18.33 15.70
N SER A 491 2.41 17.07 15.31
CA SER A 491 2.39 16.65 13.91
C SER A 491 1.26 15.64 13.79
N GLU A 492 0.05 16.15 13.55
CA GLU A 492 -1.10 15.35 13.14
C GLU A 492 -0.81 14.69 11.78
N PRO A 493 -1.25 13.45 11.54
CA PRO A 493 -1.37 12.92 10.20
C PRO A 493 -2.56 13.62 9.52
N GLY A 494 -2.28 14.26 8.39
CA GLY A 494 -3.27 14.97 7.59
C GLY A 494 -4.50 14.11 7.31
N LYS A 495 -5.64 14.56 7.85
CA LYS A 495 -6.95 14.11 7.40
C LYS A 495 -7.07 14.45 5.92
N PHE A 496 -7.38 13.45 5.13
CA PHE A 496 -7.76 13.59 3.74
C PHE A 496 -9.15 14.23 3.73
N ASP A 497 -9.23 15.52 3.41
CA ASP A 497 -10.52 16.21 3.28
C ASP A 497 -11.31 15.58 2.14
N GLN A 498 -12.43 14.97 2.54
CA GLN A 498 -13.38 14.32 1.66
C GLN A 498 -14.45 15.33 1.24
N ASP A 499 -14.03 16.41 0.58
CA ASP A 499 -14.93 17.35 -0.10
C ASP A 499 -15.02 16.97 -1.59
N TYR A 500 -15.71 15.86 -1.85
CA TYR A 500 -16.18 15.52 -3.19
C TYR A 500 -17.34 16.45 -3.54
N ARG A 501 -17.02 17.59 -4.18
CA ARG A 501 -17.99 18.27 -5.02
C ARG A 501 -18.04 17.50 -6.35
N GLU A 502 -19.16 16.84 -6.59
CA GLU A 502 -19.52 16.23 -7.86
C GLU A 502 -19.49 17.32 -8.94
N TYR A 503 -18.38 17.41 -9.68
CA TYR A 503 -18.30 18.28 -10.85
C TYR A 503 -19.09 17.63 -11.97
N GLY A 504 -20.38 17.97 -12.04
CA GLY A 504 -21.19 17.71 -13.21
C GLY A 504 -20.58 18.43 -14.43
N ALA A 505 -20.68 17.78 -15.59
CA ALA A 505 -20.22 18.30 -16.88
C ALA A 505 -20.83 19.67 -17.28
N ASP A 506 -21.81 20.17 -16.51
CA ASP A 506 -22.52 21.42 -16.77
C ASP A 506 -21.94 22.65 -16.02
N ASP A 507 -21.05 22.49 -15.04
CA ASP A 507 -20.64 23.61 -14.18
C ASP A 507 -19.35 24.35 -14.61
N ILE A 508 -18.82 24.02 -15.81
CA ILE A 508 -17.80 24.84 -16.49
C ILE A 508 -18.49 25.67 -17.60
N GLY A 509 -19.54 26.37 -17.19
CA GLY A 509 -20.36 27.26 -18.02
C GLY A 509 -20.17 28.75 -17.72
N GLY A 510 -19.42 29.12 -16.68
CA GLY A 510 -19.31 30.51 -16.21
C GLY A 510 -17.97 31.16 -16.55
N TRP A 511 -17.72 31.47 -17.82
CA TRP A 511 -16.88 32.62 -18.14
C TRP A 511 -17.86 33.76 -18.45
N GLU A 512 -18.27 34.48 -17.41
CA GLU A 512 -19.04 35.72 -17.54
C GLU A 512 -18.18 36.73 -18.33
N PHE A 513 -18.49 36.89 -19.61
CA PHE A 513 -17.98 37.98 -20.45
C PHE A 513 -19.07 38.50 -21.41
N ASP A 514 -20.33 38.43 -20.99
CA ASP A 514 -21.47 39.02 -21.70
C ASP A 514 -21.82 40.44 -21.18
N ASP A 515 -21.19 40.91 -20.10
CA ASP A 515 -21.51 42.21 -19.47
C ASP A 515 -21.00 43.44 -20.23
N LEU A 516 -20.43 43.28 -21.44
CA LEU A 516 -20.02 44.40 -22.29
C LEU A 516 -20.78 44.49 -23.62
N GLU A 517 -21.76 43.61 -23.88
CA GLU A 517 -22.63 43.73 -25.06
C GLU A 517 -23.75 44.79 -24.89
N GLY A 518 -23.87 45.39 -23.71
CA GLY A 518 -24.87 46.43 -23.41
C GLY A 518 -24.53 47.85 -23.91
N GLU A 519 -23.26 48.19 -24.14
CA GLU A 519 -22.86 49.59 -24.39
C GLU A 519 -22.76 50.01 -25.87
N LEU A 520 -22.87 49.07 -26.82
CA LEU A 520 -22.79 49.39 -28.26
C LEU A 520 -24.14 49.58 -28.96
N ARG A 521 -25.27 49.49 -28.22
CA ARG A 521 -26.62 49.76 -28.77
C ARG A 521 -27.18 51.16 -28.46
N SER A 522 -26.45 52.02 -27.75
CA SER A 522 -26.83 53.43 -27.55
C SER A 522 -25.84 54.39 -28.21
N GLY A 523 -25.98 54.55 -29.52
CA GLY A 523 -25.20 55.52 -30.28
C GLY A 523 -25.61 55.52 -31.74
N PHE A 524 -26.75 56.17 -32.03
CA PHE A 524 -27.07 56.67 -33.37
C PHE A 524 -26.14 57.83 -33.75
#